data_AF-A0A5C4SNG2-F1
#
_entry.id   AF-A0A5C4SNG2-F1
#
_cell.length_a   1.000
_cell.length_b   1.000
_cell.length_c   1.000
_cell.angle_alpha   90.00
_cell.angle_beta   90.00
_cell.angle_gamma   90.00
#
_symmetry.space_group_name_H-M   'P 1'
#
loop_
_entity.id
_entity.type
_entity.pdbx_description
1 polymer ?
#
loop_
_entity_poly.entity_id
_entity_poly.type
_entity_poly.pdbx_seq_one_letter_code
_entity_poly.pdbx_strand_id
1 'polypeptide(L)'
;MIKMYKMNKVIFLKRVLILSTSILFSCNSNNKTKIDAFDISTQDLFSGFQNPPAKARPFVRWWWNGNKIKKEELDRQLESLKNVGFGGVEINPIAMPDATPTDEKSLVWMSDEWVDLVVHACKKTQDLGMITDIIAGTGWPFGGEFLNEDETCQRIVTDNIWYKTGDVIEISEQYLINYYKNKFRNSRDEKRNSERTIWSLSGVSLIPSNCISIDQIIDLVEHQDDSGSILYTIKGEGKYMLSYQLLQQDFRDVTLGAPGGAGPVIDHYKKEMTLAYLNRMKKISERSGTPLNQLIRALFCDSIEVSGANWSDGFSELFFKTYGYKLDPWMAFVFY
;
A
#
# COMPACT_ATOMS: atom_id res chain seq x y z
N MET A 1 35.57 52.88 -48.90
CA MET A 1 36.61 53.43 -49.80
C MET A 1 37.90 53.55 -49.00
N ILE A 2 38.98 52.93 -49.49
CA ILE A 2 40.41 53.31 -49.33
C ILE A 2 40.99 53.17 -47.90
N LYS A 3 41.76 52.12 -47.57
CA LYS A 3 43.13 51.69 -47.96
C LYS A 3 44.17 52.01 -46.86
N MET A 4 44.77 50.92 -46.39
CA MET A 4 46.06 50.72 -45.70
C MET A 4 47.16 51.77 -45.88
N TYR A 5 48.03 51.91 -44.86
CA TYR A 5 49.47 51.53 -44.86
C TYR A 5 50.07 51.72 -43.43
N LYS A 6 50.62 50.68 -42.76
CA LYS A 6 52.08 50.37 -42.53
C LYS A 6 52.84 51.46 -41.74
N MET A 7 53.76 51.22 -40.80
CA MET A 7 54.65 50.08 -40.49
C MET A 7 55.44 50.38 -39.19
N ASN A 8 55.84 49.33 -38.44
CA ASN A 8 57.13 49.12 -37.72
C ASN A 8 57.61 50.09 -36.61
N LYS A 9 58.42 49.73 -35.60
CA LYS A 9 58.91 48.49 -34.93
C LYS A 9 59.80 48.96 -33.74
N VAL A 10 59.60 48.39 -32.53
CA VAL A 10 60.61 47.81 -31.58
C VAL A 10 61.75 48.75 -31.04
N ILE A 11 62.12 48.83 -29.73
CA ILE A 11 63.13 47.97 -29.01
C ILE A 11 63.52 48.57 -27.61
N PHE A 12 63.59 47.68 -26.59
CA PHE A 12 64.46 47.56 -25.37
C PHE A 12 64.43 48.58 -24.19
N LEU A 13 64.11 48.14 -22.95
CA LEU A 13 64.93 47.52 -21.84
C LEU A 13 65.72 48.57 -21.00
N LYS A 14 65.89 48.53 -19.65
CA LYS A 14 65.87 47.47 -18.61
C LYS A 14 66.00 48.12 -17.19
N ARG A 15 65.42 47.48 -16.15
CA ARG A 15 65.86 47.36 -14.71
C ARG A 15 65.92 48.65 -13.85
N VAL A 16 65.53 48.73 -12.57
CA VAL A 16 65.84 47.93 -11.35
C VAL A 16 64.78 48.23 -10.24
N LEU A 17 64.60 47.29 -9.31
CA LEU A 17 63.65 47.26 -8.18
C LEU A 17 64.37 47.64 -6.85
N ILE A 18 63.65 48.19 -5.84
CA ILE A 18 63.66 47.83 -4.38
C ILE A 18 63.48 49.02 -3.39
N LEU A 19 62.41 48.89 -2.55
CA LEU A 19 62.15 49.30 -1.12
C LEU A 19 62.42 50.76 -0.68
N SER A 20 61.73 51.39 0.28
CA SER A 20 60.63 51.11 1.23
C SER A 20 60.46 52.37 2.10
N THR A 21 59.24 52.84 2.44
CA THR A 21 58.95 53.53 3.72
C THR A 21 57.45 53.77 3.96
N SER A 22 56.92 53.06 4.96
CA SER A 22 56.10 53.47 6.11
C SER A 22 54.88 54.43 6.01
N ILE A 23 53.75 53.79 6.29
CA ILE A 23 52.46 54.12 6.95
C ILE A 23 52.38 55.36 7.86
N LEU A 24 51.21 56.04 7.81
CA LEU A 24 50.34 56.66 8.85
C LEU A 24 49.62 57.86 8.20
N PHE A 25 48.31 58.14 8.20
CA PHE A 25 47.16 57.93 9.08
C PHE A 25 45.86 58.00 8.21
N SER A 26 44.78 57.32 8.61
CA SER A 26 43.54 57.96 9.09
C SER A 26 42.32 57.05 8.95
N CYS A 27 41.57 56.93 10.05
CA CYS A 27 40.32 56.21 10.19
C CYS A 27 39.22 56.74 9.26
N ASN A 28 38.34 55.85 8.79
CA ASN A 28 36.92 56.17 8.88
C ASN A 28 36.03 54.93 9.06
N SER A 29 34.93 55.20 9.74
CA SER A 29 34.04 54.34 10.47
C SER A 29 33.10 53.46 9.63
N ASN A 30 32.65 52.39 10.28
CA ASN A 30 31.34 51.75 10.12
C ASN A 30 30.98 51.26 8.73
N ASN A 31 31.13 49.94 8.52
CA ASN A 31 29.99 49.12 8.17
C ASN A 31 30.18 47.70 8.71
N LYS A 32 29.31 47.33 9.65
CA LYS A 32 29.05 45.94 10.02
C LYS A 32 28.46 45.24 8.80
N THR A 33 29.31 44.70 7.93
CA THR A 33 28.95 43.50 7.18
C THR A 33 29.47 42.34 7.99
N LYS A 34 28.62 41.85 8.92
CA LYS A 34 28.60 40.43 9.24
C LYS A 34 28.39 39.73 7.91
N ILE A 35 29.47 39.31 7.27
CA ILE A 35 29.41 38.11 6.46
C ILE A 35 29.19 37.05 7.53
N ASP A 36 27.93 36.66 7.70
CA ASP A 36 27.59 35.42 8.38
C ASP A 36 28.32 34.34 7.58
N ALA A 37 29.56 34.06 7.99
CA ALA A 37 30.23 32.84 7.67
C ALA A 37 29.22 31.77 8.03
N PHE A 38 28.70 31.12 6.99
CA PHE A 38 27.87 29.94 7.08
C PHE A 38 28.49 29.05 8.15
N ASP A 39 27.90 29.06 9.34
CA ASP A 39 28.18 28.13 10.43
C ASP A 39 27.57 26.80 10.01
N ILE A 40 28.09 26.26 8.90
CA ILE A 40 28.04 24.83 8.66
C ILE A 40 28.96 24.31 9.74
N SER A 41 28.35 24.01 10.89
CA SER A 41 28.81 22.97 11.78
C SER A 41 29.10 21.76 10.90
N THR A 42 30.33 21.69 10.37
CA THR A 42 31.02 20.46 10.08
C THR A 42 31.12 19.77 11.43
N GLN A 43 30.01 19.19 11.88
CA GLN A 43 30.07 18.02 12.73
C GLN A 43 31.12 17.15 12.08
N ASP A 44 32.26 17.02 12.76
CA ASP A 44 33.44 16.37 12.22
C ASP A 44 32.98 15.04 11.64
N LEU A 45 32.99 14.94 10.30
CA LEU A 45 32.46 13.78 9.59
C LEU A 45 33.17 12.51 10.07
N PHE A 46 34.43 12.64 10.50
CA PHE A 46 35.19 11.58 11.12
C PHE A 46 34.63 11.19 12.50
N SER A 47 34.39 12.14 13.41
CA SER A 47 33.71 11.89 14.68
C SER A 47 32.32 11.25 14.51
N GLY A 48 31.52 11.71 13.54
CA GLY A 48 30.22 11.13 13.22
C GLY A 48 30.31 9.75 12.57
N PHE A 49 31.37 9.47 11.81
CA PHE A 49 31.66 8.13 11.29
C PHE A 49 32.10 7.17 12.39
N GLN A 50 32.90 7.62 13.36
CA GLN A 50 33.30 6.83 14.53
C GLN A 50 32.12 6.58 15.49
N ASN A 51 31.22 7.54 15.63
CA ASN A 51 30.09 7.50 16.54
C ASN A 51 28.77 7.79 15.80
N PRO A 52 28.31 6.86 14.93
CA PRO A 52 27.14 7.11 14.11
C PRO A 52 25.88 7.27 14.97
N PRO A 53 25.02 8.28 14.69
CA PRO A 53 23.76 8.45 15.38
C PRO A 53 22.79 7.30 15.08
N ALA A 54 21.74 7.15 15.88
CA ALA A 54 20.72 6.09 15.73
C ALA A 54 20.16 6.00 14.30
N LYS A 55 19.88 7.15 13.66
CA LYS A 55 19.36 7.23 12.28
C LYS A 55 20.32 6.69 11.20
N ALA A 56 21.61 6.54 11.51
CA ALA A 56 22.64 6.01 10.60
C ALA A 56 22.95 4.53 10.86
N ARG A 57 22.30 3.91 11.86
CA ARG A 57 22.45 2.51 12.23
C ARG A 57 21.30 1.68 11.62
N PRO A 58 21.51 0.37 11.39
CA PRO A 58 20.44 -0.49 10.90
C PRO A 58 19.30 -0.59 11.92
N PHE A 59 18.10 -0.85 11.41
CA PHE A 59 16.92 -1.19 12.20
C PHE A 59 16.60 -2.66 12.00
N VAL A 60 15.81 -3.24 12.90
CA VAL A 60 15.31 -4.61 12.77
C VAL A 60 13.78 -4.60 12.66
N ARG A 61 13.23 -5.44 11.78
CA ARG A 61 11.81 -5.78 11.81
C ARG A 61 11.57 -6.68 13.01
N TRP A 62 10.86 -6.16 13.98
CA TRP A 62 10.68 -6.79 15.28
C TRP A 62 9.30 -7.44 15.36
N TRP A 63 9.25 -8.72 14.98
CA TRP A 63 8.02 -9.50 15.00
C TRP A 63 7.56 -9.81 16.42
N TRP A 64 6.36 -9.34 16.76
CA TRP A 64 5.64 -9.75 17.96
C TRP A 64 4.79 -10.98 17.63
N ASN A 65 5.44 -12.14 17.59
CA ASN A 65 4.84 -13.41 17.16
C ASN A 65 3.63 -13.80 18.02
N GLY A 66 2.53 -14.14 17.35
CA GLY A 66 1.25 -14.45 17.99
C GLY A 66 0.63 -13.29 18.76
N ASN A 67 1.23 -12.10 18.69
CA ASN A 67 0.95 -10.96 19.56
C ASN A 67 0.97 -11.34 21.06
N LYS A 68 1.81 -12.30 21.43
CA LYS A 68 2.00 -12.79 22.80
C LYS A 68 3.18 -12.06 23.42
N ILE A 69 2.90 -11.04 24.21
CA ILE A 69 3.90 -10.04 24.59
C ILE A 69 4.03 -9.97 26.11
N LYS A 70 5.27 -9.96 26.58
CA LYS A 70 5.62 -9.70 27.98
C LYS A 70 6.48 -8.46 28.07
N LYS A 71 6.14 -7.56 28.99
CA LYS A 71 6.82 -6.28 29.18
C LYS A 71 8.32 -6.45 29.44
N GLU A 72 8.69 -7.39 30.29
CA GLU A 72 10.09 -7.67 30.68
C GLU A 72 10.91 -8.16 29.48
N GLU A 73 10.26 -8.90 28.58
CA GLU A 73 10.91 -9.41 27.37
C GLU A 73 11.10 -8.30 26.32
N LEU A 74 10.20 -7.33 26.25
CA LEU A 74 10.41 -6.11 25.43
C LEU A 74 11.68 -5.38 25.88
N ASP A 75 11.84 -5.18 27.19
CA ASP A 75 13.01 -4.50 27.76
C ASP A 75 14.30 -5.27 27.46
N ARG A 76 14.32 -6.58 27.73
CA ARG A 76 15.47 -7.45 27.48
C ARG A 76 15.89 -7.47 26.01
N GLN A 77 14.93 -7.55 25.09
CA GLN A 77 15.20 -7.60 23.65
C GLN A 77 15.73 -6.25 23.14
N LEU A 78 15.16 -5.12 23.57
CA LEU A 78 15.63 -3.78 23.20
C LEU A 78 17.04 -3.50 23.72
N GLU A 79 17.36 -3.89 24.96
CA GLU A 79 18.71 -3.80 25.52
C GLU A 79 19.71 -4.65 24.73
N SER A 80 19.34 -5.87 24.37
CA SER A 80 20.16 -6.75 23.52
C SER A 80 20.47 -6.11 22.17
N LEU A 81 19.45 -5.57 21.48
CA LEU A 81 19.60 -4.88 20.20
C LEU A 81 20.49 -3.64 20.31
N LYS A 82 20.32 -2.85 21.38
CA LYS A 82 21.17 -1.69 21.65
C LYS A 82 22.62 -2.08 21.83
N ASN A 83 22.89 -3.14 22.61
CA ASN A 83 24.24 -3.59 22.94
C ASN A 83 25.04 -4.04 21.70
N VAL A 84 24.36 -4.58 20.68
CA VAL A 84 24.98 -4.96 19.40
C VAL A 84 24.95 -3.85 18.35
N GLY A 85 24.38 -2.68 18.68
CA GLY A 85 24.54 -1.46 17.92
C GLY A 85 23.40 -1.09 16.96
N PHE A 86 22.22 -1.71 17.06
CA PHE A 86 21.05 -1.29 16.29
C PHE A 86 20.61 0.14 16.65
N GLY A 87 20.10 0.86 15.65
CA GLY A 87 19.59 2.22 15.80
C GLY A 87 18.11 2.30 16.15
N GLY A 88 17.36 1.22 15.90
CA GLY A 88 15.93 1.23 16.06
C GLY A 88 15.27 -0.10 15.74
N VAL A 89 13.95 -0.12 15.91
CA VAL A 89 13.08 -1.26 15.66
C VAL A 89 11.86 -0.81 14.87
N GLU A 90 11.34 -1.69 14.02
CA GLU A 90 10.00 -1.60 13.46
C GLU A 90 9.11 -2.62 14.19
N ILE A 91 8.21 -2.17 15.05
CA ILE A 91 7.25 -3.03 15.74
C ILE A 91 6.30 -3.64 14.69
N ASN A 92 6.17 -4.96 14.70
CA ASN A 92 5.40 -5.67 13.69
C ASN A 92 4.59 -6.82 14.32
N PRO A 93 3.33 -6.59 14.76
CA PRO A 93 2.46 -7.64 15.27
C PRO A 93 2.09 -8.60 14.15
N ILE A 94 2.18 -9.91 14.41
CA ILE A 94 1.93 -10.96 13.43
C ILE A 94 1.34 -12.19 14.11
N ALA A 95 0.56 -12.98 13.38
CA ALA A 95 0.12 -14.30 13.83
C ALA A 95 1.31 -15.17 14.25
N MET A 96 1.04 -16.14 15.12
CA MET A 96 2.06 -17.13 15.44
C MET A 96 2.30 -17.97 14.18
N PRO A 97 3.56 -18.26 13.79
CA PRO A 97 3.83 -19.35 12.87
C PRO A 97 3.21 -20.65 13.41
N ASP A 98 3.03 -21.67 12.57
CA ASP A 98 2.68 -23.02 13.02
C ASP A 98 3.79 -23.57 13.95
N ALA A 99 3.73 -23.19 15.21
CA ALA A 99 4.73 -23.42 16.24
C ALA A 99 4.09 -24.10 17.44
N THR A 100 4.93 -24.64 18.33
CA THR A 100 4.48 -25.30 19.55
C THR A 100 3.52 -24.40 20.33
N PRO A 101 2.34 -24.90 20.72
CA PRO A 101 1.39 -24.15 21.53
C PRO A 101 2.09 -23.61 22.78
N THR A 102 1.85 -22.34 23.07
CA THR A 102 2.22 -21.71 24.34
C THR A 102 0.95 -21.29 25.06
N ASP A 103 0.93 -21.40 26.38
CA ASP A 103 -0.22 -21.00 27.22
C ASP A 103 -0.34 -19.47 27.36
N GLU A 104 0.59 -18.73 26.77
CA GLU A 104 0.60 -17.27 26.79
C GLU A 104 -0.58 -16.69 25.99
N LYS A 105 -1.27 -15.74 26.62
CA LYS A 105 -2.42 -15.03 26.02
C LYS A 105 -1.94 -14.13 24.87
N SER A 106 -2.60 -14.26 23.73
CA SER A 106 -2.46 -13.29 22.63
C SER A 106 -3.23 -12.01 22.93
N LEU A 107 -2.61 -10.87 22.68
CA LEU A 107 -3.29 -9.59 22.74
C LEU A 107 -4.04 -9.32 21.43
N VAL A 108 -5.17 -8.62 21.54
CA VAL A 108 -5.92 -8.14 20.37
C VAL A 108 -5.25 -6.87 19.87
N TRP A 109 -4.97 -6.79 18.57
CA TRP A 109 -4.41 -5.61 17.92
C TRP A 109 -5.28 -4.39 18.19
N MET A 110 -4.65 -3.27 18.57
CA MET A 110 -5.32 -2.04 19.01
C MET A 110 -6.18 -2.17 20.28
N SER A 111 -6.09 -3.26 21.04
CA SER A 111 -6.63 -3.28 22.41
C SER A 111 -5.86 -2.34 23.33
N ASP A 112 -6.49 -1.97 24.45
CA ASP A 112 -5.92 -1.09 25.46
C ASP A 112 -4.59 -1.62 26.02
N GLU A 113 -4.56 -2.91 26.36
CA GLU A 113 -3.37 -3.62 26.85
C GLU A 113 -2.24 -3.65 25.79
N TRP A 114 -2.59 -3.89 24.52
CA TRP A 114 -1.62 -3.87 23.43
C TRP A 114 -1.01 -2.49 23.22
N VAL A 115 -1.84 -1.44 23.24
CA VAL A 115 -1.38 -0.06 23.10
C VAL A 115 -0.45 0.32 24.25
N ASP A 116 -0.74 -0.10 25.48
CA ASP A 116 0.14 0.16 26.63
C ASP A 116 1.54 -0.43 26.44
N LEU A 117 1.63 -1.63 25.86
CA LEU A 117 2.91 -2.28 25.56
C LEU A 117 3.65 -1.63 24.40
N VAL A 118 2.94 -1.13 23.37
CA VAL A 118 3.56 -0.31 22.31
C VAL A 118 4.16 0.96 22.90
N VAL A 119 3.40 1.66 23.76
CA VAL A 119 3.87 2.88 24.43
C VAL A 119 5.08 2.59 25.32
N HIS A 120 5.05 1.47 26.07
CA HIS A 120 6.18 1.01 26.86
C HIS A 120 7.43 0.77 25.99
N ALA A 121 7.29 0.03 24.89
CA ALA A 121 8.37 -0.23 23.95
C ALA A 121 8.95 1.07 23.34
N CYS A 122 8.09 2.03 22.98
CA CYS A 122 8.53 3.34 22.47
C CYS A 122 9.35 4.10 23.52
N LYS A 123 8.88 4.17 24.77
CA LYS A 123 9.59 4.84 25.87
C LYS A 123 10.95 4.18 26.16
N LYS A 124 10.98 2.85 26.26
CA LYS A 124 12.23 2.09 26.44
C LYS A 124 13.22 2.34 25.30
N THR A 125 12.72 2.37 24.06
CA THR A 125 13.54 2.66 22.88
C THR A 125 14.14 4.07 22.95
N GLN A 126 13.38 5.07 23.41
CA GLN A 126 13.88 6.43 23.63
C GLN A 126 14.92 6.50 24.74
N ASP A 127 14.71 5.82 25.86
CA ASP A 127 15.67 5.75 26.97
C ASP A 127 17.01 5.15 26.52
N LEU A 128 16.98 4.21 25.58
CA LEU A 128 18.16 3.61 24.96
C LEU A 128 18.78 4.47 23.84
N GLY A 129 18.20 5.62 23.52
CA GLY A 129 18.62 6.48 22.40
C GLY A 129 18.48 5.80 21.04
N MET A 130 17.45 4.97 20.87
CA MET A 130 17.05 4.30 19.64
C MET A 130 15.78 4.93 19.07
N ILE A 131 15.32 4.45 17.91
CA ILE A 131 14.14 4.95 17.19
C ILE A 131 13.11 3.83 17.02
N THR A 132 11.82 4.17 17.16
CA THR A 132 10.71 3.24 16.90
C THR A 132 9.97 3.63 15.62
N ASP A 133 9.79 2.65 14.74
CA ASP A 133 8.78 2.65 13.68
C ASP A 133 7.76 1.53 13.97
N ILE A 134 6.63 1.53 13.26
CA ILE A 134 5.60 0.49 13.40
C ILE A 134 4.91 0.23 12.06
N ILE A 135 4.53 -1.01 11.77
CA ILE A 135 3.61 -1.29 10.67
C ILE A 135 2.21 -0.76 11.02
N ALA A 136 1.49 -0.20 10.03
CA ALA A 136 0.16 0.38 10.27
C ALA A 136 -0.95 -0.66 10.56
N GLY A 137 -0.63 -1.95 10.55
CA GLY A 137 -1.57 -3.06 10.67
C GLY A 137 -0.97 -4.28 11.37
N THR A 138 -1.43 -5.46 11.00
CA THR A 138 -0.83 -6.75 11.38
C THR A 138 -0.97 -7.70 10.19
N GLY A 139 0.05 -8.49 9.89
CA GLY A 139 0.05 -9.29 8.67
C GLY A 139 -0.06 -8.45 7.39
N TRP A 140 -0.56 -9.05 6.31
CA TRP A 140 -0.74 -8.39 5.02
C TRP A 140 -1.80 -9.07 4.13
N PRO A 141 -2.47 -8.34 3.22
CA PRO A 141 -2.63 -6.88 3.18
C PRO A 141 -3.34 -6.34 4.43
N PHE A 142 -3.62 -5.04 4.49
CA PHE A 142 -4.31 -4.45 5.64
C PHE A 142 -5.77 -4.87 5.71
N GLY A 143 -6.21 -5.20 6.92
CA GLY A 143 -7.55 -5.72 7.17
C GLY A 143 -7.78 -6.00 8.65
N GLY A 144 -8.92 -6.59 8.96
CA GLY A 144 -9.23 -7.02 10.32
C GLY A 144 -10.67 -7.42 10.54
N GLU A 145 -10.89 -8.08 11.68
CA GLU A 145 -12.17 -8.69 12.09
C GLU A 145 -13.29 -7.67 12.34
N PHE A 146 -12.95 -6.38 12.39
CA PHE A 146 -13.86 -5.27 12.68
C PHE A 146 -14.52 -4.67 11.43
N LEU A 147 -14.17 -5.14 10.23
CA LEU A 147 -14.74 -4.60 8.99
C LEU A 147 -16.16 -5.10 8.77
N ASN A 148 -17.01 -4.20 8.29
CA ASN A 148 -18.31 -4.56 7.72
C ASN A 148 -18.12 -5.03 6.27
N GLU A 149 -19.11 -5.76 5.76
CA GLU A 149 -19.07 -6.36 4.41
C GLU A 149 -18.72 -5.35 3.31
N ASP A 150 -19.34 -4.16 3.33
CA ASP A 150 -19.18 -3.08 2.34
C ASP A 150 -17.83 -2.33 2.42
N GLU A 151 -17.03 -2.63 3.45
CA GLU A 151 -15.69 -2.08 3.67
C GLU A 151 -14.58 -3.01 3.15
N THR A 152 -14.94 -4.20 2.64
CA THR A 152 -13.99 -5.24 2.25
C THR A 152 -13.67 -5.22 0.75
N CYS A 153 -12.51 -5.79 0.37
CA CYS A 153 -12.07 -5.81 -1.03
C CYS A 153 -13.00 -6.62 -1.95
N GLN A 154 -13.10 -6.16 -3.20
CA GLN A 154 -13.94 -6.76 -4.23
C GLN A 154 -13.12 -7.23 -5.43
N ARG A 155 -13.63 -8.27 -6.10
CA ARG A 155 -13.16 -8.66 -7.43
C ARG A 155 -14.29 -9.14 -8.34
N ILE A 156 -14.19 -8.81 -9.62
CA ILE A 156 -14.95 -9.42 -10.70
C ILE A 156 -14.14 -10.58 -11.27
N VAL A 157 -14.78 -11.75 -11.36
CA VAL A 157 -14.28 -12.91 -12.11
C VAL A 157 -15.24 -13.24 -13.24
N THR A 158 -14.75 -13.88 -14.29
CA THR A 158 -15.55 -14.14 -15.49
C THR A 158 -15.35 -15.54 -16.00
N ASP A 159 -16.38 -16.09 -16.64
CA ASP A 159 -16.26 -17.31 -17.43
C ASP A 159 -17.29 -17.31 -18.57
N ASN A 160 -17.21 -18.33 -19.42
CA ASN A 160 -18.07 -18.45 -20.58
C ASN A 160 -18.60 -19.87 -20.83
N ILE A 161 -19.76 -19.91 -21.49
CA ILE A 161 -20.46 -21.13 -21.93
C ILE A 161 -20.82 -20.97 -23.41
N TRP A 162 -20.54 -21.99 -24.22
CA TRP A 162 -20.82 -21.97 -25.66
C TRP A 162 -22.18 -22.58 -26.00
N TYR A 163 -22.92 -21.88 -26.84
CA TYR A 163 -24.21 -22.28 -27.38
C TYR A 163 -24.25 -22.15 -28.91
N LYS A 164 -25.30 -22.67 -29.53
CA LYS A 164 -25.58 -22.56 -30.97
C LYS A 164 -27.04 -22.17 -31.22
N THR A 165 -27.35 -21.83 -32.46
CA THR A 165 -28.72 -21.58 -32.92
C THR A 165 -29.71 -22.65 -32.47
N GLY A 166 -30.86 -22.20 -31.97
CA GLY A 166 -31.94 -23.07 -31.50
C GLY A 166 -31.75 -23.60 -30.08
N ASP A 167 -30.58 -23.44 -29.45
CA ASP A 167 -30.41 -23.78 -28.05
C ASP A 167 -31.30 -22.88 -27.16
N VAL A 168 -31.76 -23.48 -26.06
CA VAL A 168 -32.47 -22.79 -24.99
C VAL A 168 -31.52 -22.64 -23.81
N ILE A 169 -31.29 -21.40 -23.40
CA ILE A 169 -30.51 -21.03 -22.23
C ILE A 169 -31.48 -21.00 -21.06
N GLU A 170 -31.21 -21.81 -20.04
CA GLU A 170 -31.94 -21.85 -18.77
C GLU A 170 -30.90 -21.78 -17.65
N ILE A 171 -30.74 -20.60 -17.05
CA ILE A 171 -29.69 -20.32 -16.05
C ILE A 171 -30.24 -19.45 -14.92
N SER A 172 -29.54 -19.45 -13.80
CA SER A 172 -29.75 -18.55 -12.67
C SER A 172 -28.41 -18.12 -12.09
N GLU A 173 -28.40 -17.08 -11.26
CA GLU A 173 -27.19 -16.66 -10.52
C GLU A 173 -26.53 -17.85 -9.79
N GLN A 174 -27.33 -18.62 -9.03
CA GLN A 174 -26.84 -19.76 -8.29
C GLN A 174 -26.25 -20.86 -9.19
N TYR A 175 -26.85 -21.08 -10.37
CA TYR A 175 -26.30 -22.00 -11.36
C TYR A 175 -24.92 -21.54 -11.85
N LEU A 176 -24.77 -20.27 -12.24
CA LEU A 176 -23.51 -19.72 -12.75
C LEU A 176 -22.40 -19.69 -11.69
N ILE A 177 -22.74 -19.36 -10.43
CA ILE A 177 -21.82 -19.43 -9.29
C ILE A 177 -21.32 -20.88 -9.10
N ASN A 178 -22.23 -21.86 -9.09
CA ASN A 178 -21.87 -23.26 -8.91
C ASN A 178 -21.05 -23.79 -10.08
N TYR A 179 -21.39 -23.40 -11.32
CA TYR A 179 -20.62 -23.74 -12.51
C TYR A 179 -19.18 -23.22 -12.40
N TYR A 180 -19.01 -21.94 -12.05
CA TYR A 180 -17.70 -21.32 -11.85
C TYR A 180 -16.89 -22.03 -10.76
N LYS A 181 -17.47 -22.19 -9.55
CA LYS A 181 -16.81 -22.86 -8.43
C LYS A 181 -16.34 -24.27 -8.79
N ASN A 182 -17.17 -25.05 -9.47
CA ASN A 182 -16.82 -26.41 -9.87
C ASN A 182 -15.67 -26.45 -10.89
N LYS A 183 -15.68 -25.56 -11.88
CA LYS A 183 -14.64 -25.48 -12.92
C LYS A 183 -13.30 -25.02 -12.35
N PHE A 184 -13.31 -24.01 -11.47
CA PHE A 184 -12.11 -23.37 -10.96
C PHE A 184 -11.68 -23.84 -9.55
N ARG A 185 -12.34 -24.84 -8.95
CA ARG A 185 -12.06 -25.37 -7.60
C ARG A 185 -10.58 -25.65 -7.29
N ASN A 186 -9.80 -26.00 -8.31
CA ASN A 186 -8.38 -26.36 -8.16
C ASN A 186 -7.42 -25.23 -8.53
N SER A 187 -7.94 -24.10 -9.00
CA SER A 187 -7.13 -22.93 -9.34
C SER A 187 -6.46 -22.36 -8.09
N ARG A 188 -5.33 -21.68 -8.30
CA ARG A 188 -4.59 -21.04 -7.21
C ARG A 188 -5.43 -19.99 -6.49
N ASP A 189 -6.22 -19.24 -7.24
CA ASP A 189 -6.99 -18.12 -6.71
C ASP A 189 -8.19 -18.61 -5.91
N GLU A 190 -8.93 -19.61 -6.40
CA GLU A 190 -10.05 -20.18 -5.63
C GLU A 190 -9.60 -20.93 -4.37
N LYS A 191 -8.38 -21.51 -4.36
CA LYS A 191 -7.82 -22.09 -3.13
C LYS A 191 -7.45 -21.05 -2.07
N ARG A 192 -7.32 -19.79 -2.46
CA ARG A 192 -6.97 -18.66 -1.59
C ARG A 192 -8.18 -17.78 -1.27
N ASN A 193 -9.34 -18.12 -1.81
CA ASN A 193 -10.56 -17.39 -1.55
C ASN A 193 -10.94 -17.54 -0.08
N SER A 194 -11.41 -16.45 0.54
CA SER A 194 -11.95 -16.53 1.90
C SER A 194 -13.19 -17.42 1.92
N GLU A 195 -13.39 -18.16 3.00
CA GLU A 195 -14.63 -18.91 3.23
C GLU A 195 -15.85 -17.99 3.36
N ARG A 196 -15.63 -16.71 3.67
CA ARG A 196 -16.68 -15.67 3.76
C ARG A 196 -17.00 -15.00 2.44
N THR A 197 -16.37 -15.40 1.33
CA THR A 197 -16.59 -14.78 0.03
C THR A 197 -18.07 -14.80 -0.33
N ILE A 198 -18.66 -13.62 -0.55
CA ILE A 198 -20.03 -13.45 -1.02
C ILE A 198 -20.00 -13.30 -2.54
N TRP A 199 -20.90 -14.01 -3.20
CA TRP A 199 -20.96 -14.10 -4.65
C TRP A 199 -22.25 -13.49 -5.16
N SER A 200 -22.18 -12.70 -6.22
CA SER A 200 -23.37 -12.20 -6.93
C SER A 200 -23.10 -12.10 -8.43
N LEU A 201 -24.15 -12.20 -9.23
CA LEU A 201 -24.07 -11.99 -10.67
C LEU A 201 -23.98 -10.49 -10.96
N SER A 202 -22.85 -10.07 -11.51
CA SER A 202 -22.64 -8.66 -11.90
C SER A 202 -23.08 -8.39 -13.34
N GLY A 203 -23.12 -9.41 -14.19
CA GLY A 203 -23.52 -9.26 -15.59
C GLY A 203 -23.55 -10.59 -16.32
N VAL A 204 -24.40 -10.67 -17.34
CA VAL A 204 -24.50 -11.84 -18.21
C VAL A 204 -24.92 -11.39 -19.61
N SER A 205 -24.14 -11.77 -20.61
CA SER A 205 -24.35 -11.32 -21.99
C SER A 205 -24.16 -12.48 -22.96
N LEU A 206 -24.95 -12.48 -24.02
CA LEU A 206 -24.84 -13.43 -25.12
C LEU A 206 -24.20 -12.75 -26.33
N ILE A 207 -23.11 -13.33 -26.81
CA ILE A 207 -22.22 -12.71 -27.80
C ILE A 207 -22.08 -13.63 -29.01
N PRO A 208 -22.44 -13.19 -30.23
CA PRO A 208 -22.15 -13.95 -31.43
C PRO A 208 -20.64 -14.21 -31.58
N SER A 209 -20.25 -15.41 -31.99
CA SER A 209 -18.84 -15.76 -32.24
C SER A 209 -18.15 -14.89 -33.30
N ASN A 210 -18.92 -14.28 -34.19
CA ASN A 210 -18.50 -13.33 -35.21
C ASN A 210 -18.86 -11.88 -34.84
N CYS A 211 -18.97 -11.56 -33.55
CA CYS A 211 -19.26 -10.22 -33.06
C CYS A 211 -18.21 -9.21 -33.57
N ILE A 212 -18.68 -8.14 -34.20
CA ILE A 212 -17.86 -7.03 -34.73
C ILE A 212 -18.25 -5.67 -34.13
N SER A 213 -19.36 -5.58 -33.41
CA SER A 213 -19.82 -4.37 -32.71
C SER A 213 -20.54 -4.75 -31.41
N ILE A 214 -20.45 -3.88 -30.41
CA ILE A 214 -21.18 -4.00 -29.15
C ILE A 214 -22.71 -4.04 -29.33
N ASP A 215 -23.24 -3.48 -30.43
CA ASP A 215 -24.67 -3.51 -30.74
C ASP A 215 -25.21 -4.93 -31.01
N GLN A 216 -24.32 -5.90 -31.25
CA GLN A 216 -24.66 -7.30 -31.47
C GLN A 216 -24.70 -8.11 -30.16
N ILE A 217 -24.28 -7.50 -29.04
CA ILE A 217 -24.31 -8.13 -27.73
C ILE A 217 -25.73 -8.06 -27.19
N ILE A 218 -26.23 -9.20 -26.71
CA ILE A 218 -27.53 -9.28 -26.09
C ILE A 218 -27.31 -9.33 -24.58
N ASP A 219 -27.76 -8.30 -23.87
CA ASP A 219 -27.77 -8.31 -22.41
C ASP A 219 -28.85 -9.28 -21.92
N LEU A 220 -28.45 -10.34 -21.23
CA LEU A 220 -29.38 -11.34 -20.74
C LEU A 220 -29.97 -10.97 -19.37
N VAL A 221 -29.44 -9.94 -18.70
CA VAL A 221 -30.03 -9.43 -17.45
C VAL A 221 -31.43 -8.88 -17.70
N GLU A 222 -31.67 -8.28 -18.87
CA GLU A 222 -33.01 -7.80 -19.28
C GLU A 222 -34.05 -8.93 -19.46
N HIS A 223 -33.60 -10.19 -19.51
CA HIS A 223 -34.44 -11.38 -19.65
C HIS A 223 -34.62 -12.15 -18.33
N GLN A 224 -34.19 -11.57 -17.21
CA GLN A 224 -34.32 -12.16 -15.89
C GLN A 224 -35.76 -12.00 -15.36
N ASP A 225 -36.32 -13.07 -14.79
CA ASP A 225 -37.61 -13.04 -14.11
C ASP A 225 -37.48 -12.60 -12.63
N ASP A 226 -38.62 -12.48 -11.94
CA ASP A 226 -38.68 -12.10 -10.52
C ASP A 226 -37.93 -13.08 -9.58
N SER A 227 -37.65 -14.31 -10.04
CA SER A 227 -36.89 -15.31 -9.30
C SER A 227 -35.38 -15.20 -9.51
N GLY A 228 -34.95 -14.34 -10.44
CA GLY A 228 -33.56 -14.23 -10.84
C GLY A 228 -33.15 -15.24 -11.93
N SER A 229 -34.10 -15.98 -12.51
CA SER A 229 -33.85 -16.98 -13.55
C SER A 229 -33.95 -16.36 -14.95
N ILE A 230 -33.15 -16.87 -15.89
CA ILE A 230 -33.12 -16.41 -17.28
C ILE A 230 -33.48 -17.60 -18.17
N LEU A 231 -34.52 -17.40 -18.99
CA LEU A 231 -34.92 -18.34 -20.04
C LEU A 231 -34.87 -17.64 -21.40
N TYR A 232 -33.93 -18.03 -22.26
CA TYR A 232 -33.70 -17.37 -23.54
C TYR A 232 -33.47 -18.37 -24.67
N THR A 233 -34.16 -18.20 -25.80
CA THR A 233 -33.97 -19.03 -27.01
C THR A 233 -33.12 -18.29 -28.04
N ILE A 234 -32.03 -18.91 -28.48
CA ILE A 234 -31.13 -18.33 -29.48
C ILE A 234 -31.77 -18.42 -30.88
N LYS A 235 -32.27 -17.29 -31.37
CA LYS A 235 -32.92 -17.19 -32.68
C LYS A 235 -31.95 -16.94 -33.84
N GLY A 236 -30.81 -16.31 -33.58
CA GLY A 236 -29.86 -15.97 -34.63
C GLY A 236 -28.98 -17.15 -35.06
N GLU A 237 -28.49 -17.09 -36.29
CA GLU A 237 -27.65 -18.12 -36.87
C GLU A 237 -26.21 -18.08 -36.34
N GLY A 238 -25.63 -19.26 -36.10
CA GLY A 238 -24.22 -19.42 -35.74
C GLY A 238 -23.99 -19.89 -34.30
N LYS A 239 -22.77 -19.65 -33.82
CA LYS A 239 -22.34 -19.97 -32.46
C LYS A 239 -22.36 -18.71 -31.59
N TYR A 240 -22.71 -18.88 -30.33
CA TYR A 240 -22.78 -17.83 -29.35
C TYR A 240 -21.97 -18.19 -28.10
N MET A 241 -21.32 -17.19 -27.53
CA MET A 241 -20.66 -17.26 -26.23
C MET A 241 -21.53 -16.53 -25.22
N LEU A 242 -22.06 -17.26 -24.24
CA LEU A 242 -22.59 -16.65 -23.03
C LEU A 242 -21.40 -16.30 -22.15
N SER A 243 -21.15 -15.01 -21.95
CA SER A 243 -20.17 -14.50 -21.00
C SER A 243 -20.90 -14.05 -19.74
N TYR A 244 -20.40 -14.43 -18.58
CA TYR A 244 -20.96 -13.97 -17.31
C TYR A 244 -19.86 -13.49 -16.37
N GLN A 245 -20.20 -12.49 -15.57
CA GLN A 245 -19.33 -11.84 -14.61
C GLN A 245 -19.91 -12.05 -13.20
N LEU A 246 -19.08 -12.57 -12.30
CA LEU A 246 -19.44 -12.74 -10.89
C LEU A 246 -18.63 -11.77 -10.05
N LEU A 247 -19.32 -10.99 -9.22
CA LEU A 247 -18.69 -10.21 -8.16
C LEU A 247 -18.41 -11.13 -6.98
N GLN A 248 -17.21 -11.00 -6.43
CA GLN A 248 -16.80 -11.61 -5.19
C GLN A 248 -16.43 -10.51 -4.18
N GLN A 249 -17.26 -10.38 -3.15
CA GLN A 249 -17.05 -9.49 -2.01
C GLN A 249 -16.40 -10.29 -0.87
N ASP A 250 -15.49 -9.66 -0.10
CA ASP A 250 -14.73 -10.33 0.97
C ASP A 250 -14.00 -11.59 0.47
N PHE A 251 -13.34 -11.49 -0.68
CA PHE A 251 -12.71 -12.65 -1.31
C PHE A 251 -11.37 -13.03 -0.65
N ARG A 252 -10.88 -12.24 0.33
CA ARG A 252 -9.53 -12.39 0.89
C ARG A 252 -9.44 -12.01 2.36
N ASP A 253 -8.73 -12.87 3.10
CA ASP A 253 -8.28 -12.64 4.46
C ASP A 253 -6.86 -12.07 4.55
N VAL A 254 -6.59 -11.34 5.62
CA VAL A 254 -5.24 -10.93 6.01
C VAL A 254 -4.40 -12.18 6.28
N THR A 255 -3.29 -12.30 5.56
CA THR A 255 -2.30 -13.35 5.78
C THR A 255 -1.53 -13.05 7.07
N LEU A 256 -1.51 -14.02 7.99
CA LEU A 256 -0.82 -13.93 9.28
C LEU A 256 -1.23 -12.70 10.13
N GLY A 257 -2.49 -12.27 10.05
CA GLY A 257 -3.01 -11.25 10.95
C GLY A 257 -3.04 -11.73 12.41
N ALA A 258 -2.60 -10.89 13.35
CA ALA A 258 -2.80 -11.12 14.77
C ALA A 258 -4.28 -10.91 15.16
N PRO A 259 -4.76 -11.43 16.31
CA PRO A 259 -6.15 -11.27 16.74
C PRO A 259 -6.64 -9.81 16.66
N GLY A 260 -7.85 -9.59 16.18
CA GLY A 260 -8.43 -8.28 15.86
C GLY A 260 -8.06 -7.76 14.45
N GLY A 261 -6.91 -8.15 13.92
CA GLY A 261 -6.51 -7.89 12.53
C GLY A 261 -6.52 -9.14 11.64
N ALA A 262 -6.91 -10.29 12.17
CA ALA A 262 -6.96 -11.58 11.47
C ALA A 262 -8.32 -11.78 10.78
N GLY A 263 -8.65 -10.91 9.84
CA GLY A 263 -9.98 -10.90 9.21
C GLY A 263 -9.93 -10.48 7.74
N PRO A 264 -11.06 -9.99 7.20
CA PRO A 264 -11.15 -9.54 5.81
C PRO A 264 -10.16 -8.42 5.48
N VAL A 265 -9.72 -8.36 4.22
CA VAL A 265 -8.90 -7.26 3.67
C VAL A 265 -9.79 -6.06 3.32
N ILE A 266 -9.35 -4.84 3.67
CA ILE A 266 -10.08 -3.60 3.34
C ILE A 266 -10.17 -3.38 1.82
N ASP A 267 -11.21 -2.68 1.39
CA ASP A 267 -11.23 -2.09 0.06
C ASP A 267 -10.21 -0.95 -0.06
N HIS A 268 -9.03 -1.27 -0.58
CA HIS A 268 -7.96 -0.32 -0.82
C HIS A 268 -8.26 0.70 -1.93
N TYR A 269 -9.31 0.50 -2.74
CA TYR A 269 -9.73 1.48 -3.77
C TYR A 269 -10.62 2.59 -3.19
N LYS A 270 -11.24 2.36 -2.03
CA LYS A 270 -11.99 3.37 -1.29
C LYS A 270 -11.06 4.18 -0.38
N LYS A 271 -10.90 5.47 -0.69
CA LYS A 271 -10.02 6.40 0.06
C LYS A 271 -10.41 6.46 1.53
N GLU A 272 -11.70 6.52 1.81
CA GLU A 272 -12.29 6.58 3.13
C GLU A 272 -11.96 5.34 3.96
N MET A 273 -11.92 4.15 3.36
CA MET A 273 -11.56 2.89 4.03
C MET A 273 -10.09 2.88 4.43
N THR A 274 -9.22 3.27 3.50
CA THR A 274 -7.77 3.41 3.80
C THR A 274 -7.53 4.44 4.91
N LEU A 275 -8.23 5.58 4.86
CA LEU A 275 -8.09 6.62 5.88
C LEU A 275 -8.63 6.17 7.24
N ALA A 276 -9.78 5.50 7.27
CA ALA A 276 -10.36 4.94 8.49
C ALA A 276 -9.43 3.91 9.13
N TYR A 277 -8.82 3.02 8.32
CA TYR A 277 -7.85 2.04 8.79
C TYR A 277 -6.62 2.70 9.44
N LEU A 278 -5.97 3.64 8.73
CA LEU A 278 -4.79 4.36 9.25
C LEU A 278 -5.12 5.21 10.49
N ASN A 279 -6.33 5.76 10.57
CA ASN A 279 -6.78 6.55 11.72
C ASN A 279 -6.83 5.74 13.01
N ARG A 280 -6.91 4.40 12.96
CA ARG A 280 -6.86 3.55 14.16
C ARG A 280 -5.61 3.83 14.99
N MET A 281 -4.48 4.13 14.35
CA MET A 281 -3.21 4.44 15.01
C MET A 281 -3.29 5.64 15.99
N LYS A 282 -4.29 6.53 15.82
CA LYS A 282 -4.55 7.63 16.76
C LYS A 282 -4.80 7.16 18.19
N LYS A 283 -5.35 5.95 18.36
CA LYS A 283 -5.59 5.36 19.68
C LYS A 283 -4.33 5.32 20.54
N ILE A 284 -3.13 5.15 19.93
CA ILE A 284 -1.85 5.16 20.65
C ILE A 284 -1.63 6.53 21.31
N SER A 285 -1.84 7.62 20.57
CA SER A 285 -1.69 8.97 21.11
C SER A 285 -2.81 9.35 22.07
N GLU A 286 -4.06 8.96 21.78
CA GLU A 286 -5.21 9.25 22.64
C GLU A 286 -5.09 8.56 24.00
N ARG A 287 -4.66 7.29 24.01
CA ARG A 287 -4.49 6.52 25.25
C ARG A 287 -3.28 6.98 26.05
N SER A 288 -2.15 7.24 25.40
CA SER A 288 -0.91 7.62 26.09
C SER A 288 -0.86 9.08 26.52
N GLY A 289 -1.72 9.94 25.95
CA GLY A 289 -1.61 11.40 26.07
C GLY A 289 -0.37 11.99 25.39
N THR A 290 0.40 11.17 24.65
CA THR A 290 1.64 11.58 23.98
C THR A 290 1.39 11.64 22.47
N PRO A 291 1.72 12.74 21.78
CA PRO A 291 1.58 12.82 20.33
C PRO A 291 2.29 11.67 19.62
N LEU A 292 1.66 11.08 18.59
CA LEU A 292 2.17 9.88 17.92
C LEU A 292 3.59 10.07 17.39
N ASN A 293 3.91 11.25 16.85
CA ASN A 293 5.23 11.59 16.32
C ASN A 293 6.34 11.71 17.39
N GLN A 294 5.97 11.82 18.67
CA GLN A 294 6.92 11.76 19.79
C GLN A 294 7.22 10.32 20.20
N LEU A 295 6.38 9.34 19.82
CA LEU A 295 6.57 7.92 20.14
C LEU A 295 7.14 7.15 18.95
N ILE A 296 6.61 7.40 17.76
CA ILE A 296 6.80 6.62 16.54
C ILE A 296 7.22 7.58 15.42
N ARG A 297 8.35 7.28 14.76
CA ARG A 297 8.88 8.12 13.68
C ARG A 297 8.17 7.87 12.35
N ALA A 298 7.97 6.60 11.98
CA ALA A 298 7.34 6.22 10.72
C ALA A 298 6.28 5.14 10.89
N LEU A 299 5.23 5.22 10.06
CA LEU A 299 4.31 4.12 9.81
C LEU A 299 4.79 3.37 8.57
N PHE A 300 5.04 2.08 8.72
CA PHE A 300 5.45 1.19 7.65
C PHE A 300 4.23 0.57 6.96
N CYS A 301 4.33 0.46 5.63
CA CYS A 301 3.43 -0.30 4.78
C CYS A 301 4.32 -1.26 3.98
N ASP A 302 4.05 -2.55 4.09
CA ASP A 302 4.82 -3.56 3.35
C ASP A 302 4.49 -3.53 1.85
N SER A 303 5.08 -4.43 1.07
CA SER A 303 4.69 -4.60 -0.33
C SER A 303 3.16 -4.71 -0.47
N ILE A 304 2.61 -3.95 -1.41
CA ILE A 304 1.17 -3.95 -1.67
C ILE A 304 0.76 -5.31 -2.27
N GLU A 305 0.07 -6.13 -1.50
CA GLU A 305 -0.34 -7.50 -1.86
C GLU A 305 -1.84 -7.65 -2.18
N VAL A 306 -2.43 -6.63 -2.81
CA VAL A 306 -3.87 -6.59 -3.18
C VAL A 306 -4.21 -7.41 -4.43
N SER A 307 -3.38 -8.39 -4.79
CA SER A 307 -3.52 -9.18 -6.02
C SER A 307 -4.92 -9.78 -6.14
N GLY A 308 -5.55 -9.62 -7.30
CA GLY A 308 -6.88 -10.16 -7.60
C GLY A 308 -8.02 -9.19 -7.31
N ALA A 309 -7.83 -8.17 -6.47
CA ALA A 309 -8.78 -7.07 -6.39
C ALA A 309 -8.72 -6.30 -7.71
N ASN A 310 -9.89 -6.05 -8.29
CA ASN A 310 -10.03 -5.37 -9.59
C ASN A 310 -11.35 -4.59 -9.71
N TRP A 311 -12.11 -4.49 -8.61
CA TRP A 311 -13.41 -3.84 -8.58
C TRP A 311 -13.62 -3.12 -7.25
N SER A 312 -14.56 -2.19 -7.23
CA SER A 312 -15.06 -1.47 -6.04
C SER A 312 -16.38 -0.80 -6.40
N ASP A 313 -17.22 -0.53 -5.42
CA ASP A 313 -18.47 0.20 -5.64
C ASP A 313 -18.18 1.58 -6.27
N GLY A 314 -18.97 1.94 -7.28
CA GLY A 314 -18.79 3.18 -8.03
C GLY A 314 -17.68 3.12 -9.10
N PHE A 315 -17.00 1.99 -9.30
CA PHE A 315 -15.96 1.86 -10.32
C PHE A 315 -16.49 2.15 -11.74
N SER A 316 -17.67 1.66 -12.12
CA SER A 316 -18.26 1.97 -13.44
C SER A 316 -18.50 3.47 -13.66
N GLU A 317 -18.91 4.19 -12.62
CA GLU A 317 -19.10 5.65 -12.68
C GLU A 317 -17.75 6.37 -12.79
N LEU A 318 -16.76 5.95 -12.00
CA LEU A 318 -15.39 6.47 -12.07
C LEU A 318 -14.79 6.23 -13.46
N PHE A 319 -14.98 5.04 -14.03
CA PHE A 319 -14.53 4.68 -15.37
C PHE A 319 -15.16 5.60 -16.41
N PHE A 320 -16.48 5.77 -16.38
CA PHE A 320 -17.18 6.66 -17.31
C PHE A 320 -16.69 8.11 -17.22
N LYS A 321 -16.53 8.64 -16.00
CA LYS A 321 -16.01 10.00 -15.79
C LYS A 321 -14.57 10.16 -16.31
N THR A 322 -13.77 9.10 -16.22
CA THR A 322 -12.36 9.13 -16.61
C THR A 322 -12.17 8.97 -18.12
N TYR A 323 -12.92 8.06 -18.74
CA TYR A 323 -12.69 7.64 -20.13
C TYR A 323 -13.78 8.09 -21.12
N GLY A 324 -14.92 8.59 -20.63
CA GLY A 324 -15.98 9.15 -21.47
C GLY A 324 -16.91 8.13 -22.14
N TYR A 325 -16.81 6.84 -21.78
CA TYR A 325 -17.70 5.78 -22.26
C TYR A 325 -17.97 4.75 -21.17
N LYS A 326 -19.09 4.01 -21.28
CA LYS A 326 -19.50 3.01 -20.29
C LYS A 326 -18.67 1.73 -20.43
N LEU A 327 -18.28 1.14 -19.30
CA LEU A 327 -17.54 -0.12 -19.27
C LEU A 327 -18.44 -1.34 -19.53
N ASP A 328 -19.72 -1.27 -19.14
CA ASP A 328 -20.65 -2.41 -19.13
C ASP A 328 -20.69 -3.21 -20.45
N PRO A 329 -20.79 -2.57 -21.64
CA PRO A 329 -20.83 -3.30 -22.92
C PRO A 329 -19.53 -4.05 -23.26
N TRP A 330 -18.44 -3.75 -22.56
CA TRP A 330 -17.10 -4.29 -22.81
C TRP A 330 -16.70 -5.35 -21.79
N MET A 331 -17.46 -5.53 -20.71
CA MET A 331 -17.10 -6.42 -19.59
C MET A 331 -16.72 -7.83 -20.04
N ALA A 332 -17.39 -8.35 -21.07
CA ALA A 332 -17.12 -9.68 -21.63
C ALA A 332 -15.77 -9.82 -22.37
N PHE A 333 -15.05 -8.72 -22.61
CA PHE A 333 -13.78 -8.71 -23.34
C PHE A 333 -12.59 -8.20 -22.51
N VAL A 334 -12.83 -7.69 -21.30
CA VAL A 334 -11.81 -6.99 -20.49
C VAL A 334 -11.20 -7.88 -19.42
N PHE A 335 -11.94 -8.87 -18.92
CA PHE A 335 -11.46 -9.82 -17.91
C PHE A 335 -11.10 -11.16 -18.58
N TYR A 336 -9.85 -11.62 -18.38
CA TYR A 336 -9.32 -12.86 -18.95
C TYR A 336 -8.56 -13.69 -17.92
#